data_AF-A0A535E7U6-F1
#
_entry.id   AF-A0A535E7U6-F1
#
_cell.length_a   1.000
_cell.length_b   1.000
_cell.length_c   1.000
_cell.angle_alpha   90.00
_cell.angle_beta   90.00
_cell.angle_gamma   90.00
#
_symmetry.space_group_name_H-M   'P 1'
#
loop_
_entity.id
_entity.type
_entity.pdbx_description
1 polymer ?
#
loop_
_entity_poly.entity_id
_entity_poly.type
_entity_poly.pdbx_seq_one_letter_code
_entity_poly.pdbx_strand_id
1 'polypeptide(L)'
;MNAAAALAVARSRGLRLLEGDALGALAATALARGRIEEAATLAGQAVALHEETGHHFGRLEARRLLDEARRPPTTLTRASGY
;
A
#
# COMPACT_ATOMS: atom_id res chain seq x y z
N MET A 1 -29.17 6.03 13.73
CA MET A 1 -28.84 5.30 12.48
C MET A 1 -29.87 4.20 12.27
N ASN A 2 -30.43 4.07 11.08
CA ASN A 2 -31.30 2.95 10.70
C ASN A 2 -30.50 1.88 9.94
N ALA A 3 -31.06 0.67 9.76
CA ALA A 3 -30.36 -0.45 9.13
C ALA A 3 -29.88 -0.16 7.70
N ALA A 4 -30.62 0.66 6.94
CA ALA A 4 -30.25 1.05 5.58
C ALA A 4 -29.00 1.96 5.55
N ALA A 5 -28.89 2.91 6.47
CA ALA A 5 -27.69 3.74 6.61
C ALA A 5 -26.48 2.90 7.02
N ALA A 6 -26.66 1.94 7.94
CA ALA A 6 -25.60 1.01 8.32
C ALA A 6 -25.11 0.17 7.14
N LEU A 7 -26.03 -0.31 6.28
CA LEU A 7 -25.69 -1.05 5.07
C LEU A 7 -24.92 -0.20 4.04
N ALA A 8 -25.35 1.04 3.81
CA ALA A 8 -24.68 1.95 2.89
C ALA A 8 -23.24 2.25 3.34
N VAL A 9 -23.04 2.49 4.65
CA VAL A 9 -21.71 2.70 5.23
C VAL A 9 -20.86 1.44 5.13
N ALA A 10 -21.41 0.26 5.45
CA ALA A 10 -20.69 -1.01 5.34
C ALA A 10 -20.22 -1.28 3.90
N ARG A 11 -21.07 -1.01 2.89
CA ARG A 11 -20.70 -1.13 1.48
C ARG A 11 -19.61 -0.15 1.07
N SER A 12 -19.77 1.13 1.42
CA SER A 12 -18.78 2.17 1.11
C SER A 12 -17.40 1.83 1.71
N ARG A 13 -17.36 1.41 2.98
CA ARG A 13 -16.12 0.97 3.63
C ARG A 13 -15.55 -0.30 3.03
N GLY A 14 -16.40 -1.27 2.68
CA GLY A 14 -15.98 -2.51 2.01
C GLY A 14 -15.33 -2.26 0.65
N LEU A 15 -15.88 -1.32 -0.14
CA LEU A 15 -15.29 -0.93 -1.42
C LEU A 15 -13.96 -0.19 -1.25
N ARG A 16 -13.86 0.74 -0.29
CA ARG A 16 -12.59 1.43 0.03
C ARG A 16 -11.51 0.47 0.53
N LEU A 17 -11.89 -0.57 1.27
CA LEU A 17 -10.97 -1.60 1.72
C LEU A 17 -10.38 -2.37 0.53
N LEU A 18 -11.24 -2.80 -0.40
CA LEU A 18 -10.82 -3.49 -1.62
C LEU A 18 -9.95 -2.61 -2.53
N GLU A 19 -10.25 -1.31 -2.59
CA GLU A 19 -9.43 -0.34 -3.33
C GLU A 19 -8.01 -0.23 -2.73
N GLY A 20 -7.90 -0.17 -1.40
CA GLY A 20 -6.61 -0.20 -0.71
C GLY A 20 -5.82 -1.48 -0.99
N ASP A 21 -6.47 -2.65 -0.94
CA ASP A 21 -5.84 -3.94 -1.23
C ASP A 21 -5.32 -3.99 -2.69
N ALA A 22 -6.12 -3.49 -3.64
CA ALA A 22 -5.73 -3.44 -5.05
C ALA A 22 -4.52 -2.52 -5.28
N LEU A 23 -4.49 -1.35 -4.64
CA LEU A 23 -3.35 -0.43 -4.69
C LEU A 23 -2.10 -1.03 -4.08
N GLY A 24 -2.21 -1.77 -2.97
CA GLY A 24 -1.10 -2.51 -2.37
C GLY A 24 -0.52 -3.57 -3.32
N ALA A 25 -1.39 -4.34 -3.99
CA ALA A 25 -0.95 -5.33 -4.98
C ALA A 25 -0.25 -4.67 -6.19
N LEU A 26 -0.77 -3.53 -6.68
CA LEU A 26 -0.13 -2.76 -7.74
C LEU A 26 1.24 -2.21 -7.29
N ALA A 27 1.35 -1.71 -6.06
CA ALA A 27 2.61 -1.22 -5.50
C ALA A 27 3.67 -2.33 -5.42
N ALA A 28 3.30 -3.51 -4.92
CA ALA A 28 4.19 -4.68 -4.89
C ALA A 28 4.65 -5.09 -6.30
N THR A 29 3.75 -5.03 -7.27
CA THR A 29 4.07 -5.34 -8.67
C THR A 29 4.99 -4.28 -9.29
N ALA A 30 4.81 -3.01 -8.95
CA ALA A 30 5.67 -1.91 -9.39
C ALA A 30 7.09 -2.04 -8.79
N LEU A 31 7.21 -2.42 -7.51
CA LEU A 31 8.50 -2.74 -6.88
C LEU A 31 9.23 -3.86 -7.61
N ALA A 32 8.53 -4.96 -7.90
CA ALA A 32 9.10 -6.09 -8.63
C ALA A 32 9.60 -5.72 -10.04
N ARG A 33 9.06 -4.64 -10.62
CA ARG A 33 9.47 -4.10 -11.93
C ARG A 33 10.49 -2.95 -11.83
N GLY A 34 10.98 -2.64 -10.62
CA GLY A 34 11.93 -1.55 -10.38
C GLY A 34 11.34 -0.14 -10.54
N ARG A 35 10.02 -0.01 -10.59
CA ARG A 35 9.33 1.29 -10.74
C ARG A 35 9.08 1.90 -9.37
N ILE A 36 10.16 2.34 -8.74
CA ILE A 36 10.18 2.73 -7.33
C ILE A 36 9.25 3.89 -7.00
N GLU A 37 9.23 4.95 -7.82
CA GLU A 37 8.35 6.11 -7.60
C GLU A 37 6.86 5.76 -7.76
N GLU A 38 6.53 4.91 -8.74
CA GLU A 38 5.16 4.40 -8.94
C GLU A 38 4.73 3.58 -7.72
N ALA A 39 5.60 2.68 -7.25
CA ALA A 39 5.34 1.88 -6.05
C ALA A 39 5.12 2.73 -4.80
N ALA A 40 5.94 3.75 -4.57
CA ALA A 40 5.81 4.64 -3.43
C ALA A 40 4.48 5.42 -3.45
N THR A 41 4.07 5.87 -4.64
CA THR A 41 2.80 6.57 -4.83
C THR A 41 1.61 5.66 -4.52
N LEU A 42 1.59 4.47 -5.12
CA LEU A 42 0.53 3.47 -4.94
C LEU A 42 0.43 2.98 -3.49
N ALA A 43 1.58 2.69 -2.86
CA ALA A 43 1.64 2.26 -1.46
C ALA A 43 1.15 3.37 -0.51
N GLY A 44 1.49 4.64 -0.80
CA GLY A 44 0.99 5.78 -0.04
C GLY A 44 -0.54 5.94 -0.12
N GLN A 45 -1.13 5.74 -1.29
CA GLN A 45 -2.58 5.76 -1.48
C GLN A 45 -3.27 4.60 -0.72
N ALA A 46 -2.69 3.39 -0.78
CA ALA A 46 -3.19 2.24 -0.03
C ALA A 46 -3.18 2.47 1.49
N VAL A 47 -2.10 3.07 2.02
CA VAL A 47 -2.02 3.47 3.44
C VAL A 47 -3.18 4.39 3.83
N ALA A 48 -3.44 5.44 3.05
CA ALA A 48 -4.51 6.40 3.35
C ALA A 48 -5.90 5.73 3.39
N LEU A 49 -6.20 4.85 2.43
CA LEU A 49 -7.48 4.11 2.41
C LEU A 49 -7.62 3.12 3.57
N HIS A 50 -6.53 2.45 3.97
CA HIS A 50 -6.55 1.56 5.12
C HIS A 50 -6.60 2.30 6.47
N GLU A 51 -6.17 3.56 6.53
CA GLU A 51 -6.42 4.46 7.66
C GLU A 51 -7.90 4.86 7.73
N GLU A 52 -8.49 5.29 6.61
CA GLU A 52 -9.92 5.66 6.54
C GLU A 52 -10.88 4.51 6.89
N THR A 53 -10.54 3.29 6.49
CA THR A 53 -11.36 2.09 6.73
C THR A 53 -11.13 1.46 8.10
N GLY A 54 -10.05 1.83 8.80
CA GLY A 54 -9.62 1.19 10.04
C GLY A 54 -8.99 -0.20 9.82
N HIS A 55 -8.66 -0.58 8.59
CA HIS A 55 -8.08 -1.89 8.27
C HIS A 55 -6.58 -1.94 8.63
N HIS A 56 -6.26 -2.40 9.84
CA HIS A 56 -4.90 -2.36 10.36
C HIS A 56 -3.91 -3.22 9.56
N PHE A 57 -4.29 -4.44 9.16
CA PHE A 57 -3.39 -5.35 8.44
C PHE A 57 -3.02 -4.80 7.07
N GLY A 58 -4.01 -4.37 6.27
CA GLY A 58 -3.74 -3.72 4.98
C GLY A 58 -2.85 -2.48 5.11
N ARG A 59 -3.05 -1.68 6.17
CA ARG A 59 -2.19 -0.51 6.43
C ARG A 59 -0.74 -0.89 6.70
N LEU A 60 -0.50 -1.92 7.49
CA LEU A 60 0.86 -2.39 7.79
C LEU A 60 1.56 -2.89 6.53
N GLU A 61 0.87 -3.68 5.70
CA GLU A 61 1.47 -4.18 4.46
C GLU A 61 1.75 -3.04 3.48
N ALA A 62 0.81 -2.11 3.30
CA ALA A 62 1.02 -0.92 2.47
C ALA A 62 2.19 -0.06 3.00
N ARG A 63 2.35 0.07 4.32
CA ARG A 63 3.49 0.79 4.90
C ARG A 63 4.81 0.08 4.64
N ARG A 64 4.85 -1.25 4.77
CA ARG A 64 6.03 -2.06 4.46
C ARG A 64 6.48 -1.85 3.01
N LEU A 65 5.53 -1.85 2.07
CA LEU A 65 5.79 -1.59 0.65
C LEU A 65 6.29 -0.16 0.39
N LEU A 66 5.73 0.82 1.09
CA LEU A 66 6.19 2.21 1.00
C LEU A 66 7.62 2.37 1.53
N ASP A 67 7.94 1.73 2.65
CA ASP A 67 9.28 1.75 3.24
C ASP A 67 10.29 1.05 2.32
N GLU A 68 9.88 -0.05 1.68
CA GLU A 68 10.69 -0.76 0.67
C GLU A 68 10.95 0.12 -0.56
N ALA A 69 9.95 0.84 -1.05
CA ALA A 69 10.11 1.80 -2.15
C ALA A 69 11.02 2.98 -1.77
N ARG A 70 10.97 3.43 -0.51
CA ARG A 70 11.81 4.55 -0.05
C ARG A 70 13.22 4.14 0.35
N ARG A 71 13.49 2.84 0.44
CA ARG A 71 14.81 2.36 0.81
C ARG A 71 15.79 2.75 -0.29
N PRO A 72 16.91 3.42 0.03
CA PRO A 72 17.91 3.73 -0.98
C PRO A 72 18.41 2.43 -1.62
N PRO A 73 18.62 2.40 -2.95
CA PRO A 73 19.20 1.23 -3.60
C PRO A 73 20.49 0.90 -2.87
N THR A 74 20.53 -0.28 -2.27
CA THR A 74 21.65 -0.68 -1.42
C THR A 74 22.84 -0.89 -2.35
N THR A 75 23.67 0.15 -2.52
CA THR A 75 24.94 0.07 -3.24
C THR A 75 25.93 -0.74 -2.40
N LEU A 76 25.74 -2.07 -2.37
CA LEU A 76 26.73 -3.02 -1.85
C LEU A 76 27.53 -3.68 -2.98
N THR A 77 27.61 -3.03 -4.15
CA THR A 77 28.46 -3.50 -5.25
C THR A 77 29.62 -2.52 -5.42
N ARG A 78 30.84 -2.98 -5.08
CA ARG A 78 32.18 -2.48 -5.46
C ARG A 78 33.15 -2.07 -4.34
N ALA A 79 33.25 -2.85 -3.26
CA ALA A 79 34.46 -2.82 -2.42
C ALA A 79 34.95 -4.22 -2.02
N SER A 80 34.78 -5.21 -2.91
CA SER A 80 35.49 -6.48 -2.79
C SER A 80 35.94 -6.93 -4.19
N GLY A 81 36.89 -6.18 -4.72
CA GLY A 81 37.80 -6.65 -5.76
C GLY A 81 39.20 -6.48 -5.18
N TYR A 82 39.70 -7.56 -4.60
CA TYR A 82 41.13 -7.75 -4.30
C TYR A 82 41.93 -7.75 -5.60
#